data_AF-A0AAD5XSQ3-F1
#
_entry.id   AF-A0AAD5XSQ3-F1
#
_cell.length_a   1.000
_cell.length_b   1.000
_cell.length_c   1.000
_cell.angle_alpha   90.00
_cell.angle_beta   90.00
_cell.angle_gamma   90.00
#
_symmetry.space_group_name_H-M   'P 1'
#
loop_
_entity.id
_entity.type
_entity.pdbx_description
1 polymer ?
#
loop_
_entity_poly.entity_id
_entity_poly.type
_entity_poly.pdbx_seq_one_letter_code
_entity_poly.pdbx_strand_id
1 'polypeptide(L)'
;MDFNIKNRSAVITYCDDYQIWNQIKDEIMRRLPLKNLLWNNPLPGRPPRTIPELNLNFIKYSQDIFPKAIPLYNITPFFLHLFLVNCDDSEMYKSVVRKQIQEWLNVIANKKNQEWLIVYVQGQDSKKATTRFLGVGGSVYDKIKSDFFAKKCIIVKPFGQDNNTSESWQELFDRIKEGVLSSFSQQILWFEEETRKSDSQRLLPGWNYCQYFIIKEGLSFSYELMGQYDDALLQYDELYAQFFQSMTEQGAPWFQSFGGHDKGDDCEDILNLKRKPYRDLILQNQITIFDFRIYLFGRQVSLLFRSAQPIEICRRAKIFITNFCRNLHEYDVIKKKKNKKKFF
;
A
#
# COMPACT_ATOMS: atom_id res chain seq x y z
N MET A 1 7.39 9.62 7.15
CA MET A 1 6.32 10.25 6.36
C MET A 1 5.00 9.72 6.90
N ASP A 2 4.32 10.51 7.72
CA ASP A 2 3.02 10.15 8.26
C ASP A 2 1.98 10.23 7.14
N PHE A 3 1.64 9.07 6.57
CA PHE A 3 0.49 8.96 5.69
C PHE A 3 -0.75 9.32 6.49
N ASN A 4 -1.38 10.42 6.10
CA ASN A 4 -2.55 11.00 6.73
C ASN A 4 -3.67 9.95 6.85
N ILE A 5 -3.84 9.40 8.06
CA ILE A 5 -4.71 8.25 8.39
C ILE A 5 -6.19 8.46 8.02
N LYS A 6 -6.61 9.68 7.68
CA LYS A 6 -7.98 9.94 7.21
C LYS A 6 -8.27 9.40 5.80
N ASN A 7 -7.27 9.16 4.95
CA ASN A 7 -7.46 8.51 3.65
C ASN A 7 -6.23 7.67 3.26
N ARG A 8 -6.22 6.40 3.67
CA ARG A 8 -5.31 5.40 3.09
C ARG A 8 -5.82 5.02 1.70
N SER A 9 -5.55 5.87 0.73
CA SER A 9 -5.87 5.67 -0.69
C SER A 9 -4.67 5.08 -1.41
N ALA A 10 -4.92 4.20 -2.38
CA ALA A 10 -3.88 3.80 -3.33
C ALA A 10 -3.33 5.03 -4.06
N VAL A 11 -2.01 5.12 -4.18
CA VAL A 11 -1.34 6.29 -4.75
C VAL A 11 -0.84 5.96 -6.15
N ILE A 12 -1.15 6.86 -7.08
CA ILE A 12 -0.59 6.90 -8.42
C ILE A 12 0.35 8.09 -8.49
N THR A 13 1.55 7.87 -9.02
CA THR A 13 2.47 8.98 -9.26
C THR A 13 2.43 9.37 -10.72
N TYR A 14 2.66 10.65 -11.04
CA TYR A 14 2.75 11.10 -12.43
C TYR A 14 4.04 11.91 -12.65
N CYS A 15 4.79 11.56 -13.68
CA CYS A 15 5.91 12.34 -14.20
C CYS A 15 5.36 13.30 -15.25
N ASP A 16 5.61 14.59 -15.07
CA ASP A 16 5.08 15.65 -15.93
C ASP A 16 6.15 16.73 -16.15
N ASP A 17 7.03 16.44 -17.09
CA ASP A 17 8.10 17.36 -17.50
C ASP A 17 7.58 18.44 -18.47
N TYR A 18 6.36 18.28 -18.97
CA TYR A 18 5.76 19.07 -20.04
C TYR A 18 4.54 19.90 -19.58
N GLN A 19 4.25 19.93 -18.27
CA GLN A 19 3.13 20.65 -17.66
C GLN A 19 1.74 20.25 -18.20
N ILE A 20 1.58 18.97 -18.55
CA ILE A 20 0.38 18.37 -19.11
C ILE A 20 -0.68 18.11 -18.03
N TRP A 21 -0.28 17.86 -16.78
CA TRP A 21 -1.19 17.42 -15.71
C TRP A 21 -2.40 18.35 -15.54
N ASN A 22 -2.19 19.67 -15.60
CA ASN A 22 -3.26 20.65 -15.44
C ASN A 22 -4.35 20.55 -16.53
N GLN A 23 -4.03 19.99 -17.71
CA GLN A 23 -4.98 19.84 -18.81
C GLN A 23 -5.90 18.62 -18.61
N ILE A 24 -5.41 17.58 -17.93
CA ILE A 24 -6.11 16.29 -17.77
C ILE A 24 -6.67 16.08 -16.37
N LYS A 25 -6.18 16.82 -15.37
CA LYS A 25 -6.51 16.64 -13.95
C LYS A 25 -8.01 16.67 -13.69
N ASP A 26 -8.73 17.67 -14.19
CA ASP A 26 -10.15 17.84 -13.87
C ASP A 26 -10.98 16.66 -14.38
N GLU A 27 -10.67 16.16 -15.58
CA GLU A 27 -11.36 15.00 -16.15
C GLU A 27 -10.99 13.70 -15.40
N ILE A 28 -9.73 13.55 -14.98
CA ILE A 28 -9.31 12.44 -14.12
C ILE A 28 -10.10 12.46 -12.80
N MET A 29 -10.21 13.61 -12.14
CA MET A 29 -10.89 13.74 -10.86
C MET A 29 -12.40 13.47 -10.97
N ARG A 30 -13.05 13.82 -12.09
CA ARG A 30 -14.47 13.50 -12.34
C ARG A 30 -14.76 12.00 -12.47
N ARG A 31 -13.77 11.22 -12.89
CA ARG A 31 -13.88 9.77 -13.10
C ARG A 31 -13.48 8.94 -11.87
N LEU A 32 -13.15 9.61 -10.76
CA LEU A 32 -12.87 8.98 -9.47
C LEU A 32 -14.09 9.08 -8.53
N PRO A 33 -14.25 8.14 -7.58
CA PRO A 33 -13.43 6.94 -7.38
C PRO A 33 -13.60 5.91 -8.50
N LEU A 34 -12.63 5.01 -8.66
CA LEU A 34 -12.80 3.86 -9.54
C LEU A 34 -13.90 2.97 -8.98
N LYS A 35 -14.79 2.46 -9.85
CA LYS A 35 -15.94 1.65 -9.43
C LYS A 35 -15.90 0.26 -10.03
N ASN A 36 -16.44 -0.71 -9.29
CA ASN A 36 -16.67 -2.09 -9.72
C ASN A 36 -15.42 -2.76 -10.30
N LEU A 37 -14.30 -2.71 -9.59
CA LEU A 37 -13.08 -3.39 -10.02
C LEU A 37 -13.25 -4.88 -9.71
N LEU A 38 -13.15 -5.73 -10.75
CA LEU A 38 -13.12 -7.17 -10.59
C LEU A 38 -11.69 -7.61 -10.29
N TRP A 39 -11.43 -8.00 -9.05
CA TRP A 39 -10.14 -8.47 -8.61
C TRP A 39 -10.13 -9.99 -8.48
N ASN A 40 -9.25 -10.64 -9.22
CA ASN A 40 -8.95 -12.06 -9.07
C ASN A 40 -7.84 -12.21 -8.05
N ASN A 41 -8.17 -12.79 -6.89
CA ASN A 41 -7.17 -13.04 -5.85
C ASN A 41 -6.10 -14.00 -6.39
N PRO A 42 -4.81 -13.65 -6.31
CA PRO A 42 -3.74 -14.46 -6.88
C PRO A 42 -3.46 -15.74 -6.06
N LEU A 43 -4.04 -15.88 -4.86
CA LEU A 43 -3.86 -17.05 -4.01
C LEU A 43 -4.78 -18.20 -4.43
N PRO A 44 -4.31 -19.47 -4.38
CA PRO A 44 -5.09 -20.63 -4.80
C PRO A 44 -6.40 -20.78 -4.01
N GLY A 45 -7.48 -21.15 -4.70
CA GLY A 45 -8.77 -21.45 -4.08
C GLY A 45 -9.56 -20.24 -3.57
N ARG A 46 -9.10 -19.02 -3.83
CA ARG A 46 -9.83 -17.79 -3.48
C ARG A 46 -10.72 -17.35 -4.65
N PRO A 47 -12.02 -17.10 -4.43
CA PRO A 47 -12.91 -16.65 -5.50
C PRO A 47 -12.59 -15.20 -5.92
N PRO A 48 -12.93 -14.80 -7.16
CA PRO A 48 -12.92 -13.40 -7.58
C PRO A 48 -13.76 -12.54 -6.66
N ARG A 49 -13.30 -11.31 -6.39
CA ARG A 49 -14.01 -10.33 -5.56
C ARG A 49 -14.21 -9.04 -6.32
N THR A 50 -15.29 -8.36 -5.98
CA THR A 50 -15.56 -7.02 -6.51
C THR A 50 -15.16 -5.98 -5.48
N ILE A 51 -14.31 -5.04 -5.89
CA ILE A 51 -14.00 -3.83 -5.12
C ILE A 51 -15.00 -2.77 -5.59
N PRO A 52 -15.99 -2.39 -4.75
CA PRO A 52 -17.08 -1.52 -5.18
C PRO A 52 -16.58 -0.12 -5.53
N GLU A 53 -15.72 0.44 -4.69
CA GLU A 53 -15.11 1.75 -4.89
C GLU A 53 -13.66 1.75 -4.43
N LEU A 54 -12.78 2.35 -5.23
CA LEU A 54 -11.37 2.55 -4.90
C LEU A 54 -10.99 4.01 -5.11
N ASN A 55 -10.64 4.68 -4.01
CA ASN A 55 -10.11 6.04 -4.04
C ASN A 55 -8.64 6.02 -4.43
N LEU A 56 -8.31 6.84 -5.43
CA LEU A 56 -6.93 7.04 -5.89
C LEU A 56 -6.46 8.44 -5.53
N ASN A 57 -5.22 8.55 -5.06
CA ASN A 57 -4.55 9.83 -4.89
C ASN A 57 -3.44 9.97 -5.92
N PHE A 58 -3.36 11.14 -6.56
CA PHE A 58 -2.35 11.43 -7.57
C PHE A 58 -1.31 12.39 -6.99
N ILE A 59 -0.05 11.98 -7.02
CA ILE A 59 1.07 12.81 -6.58
C ILE A 59 2.10 12.99 -7.68
N LYS A 60 2.74 14.16 -7.74
CA LYS A 60 3.84 14.38 -8.69
C LYS A 60 5.00 13.46 -8.35
N TYR A 61 5.53 12.78 -9.36
CA TYR A 61 6.71 11.94 -9.23
C TYR A 61 7.94 12.78 -8.85
N SER A 62 8.73 12.27 -7.92
CA SER A 62 10.06 12.75 -7.56
C SER A 62 10.93 11.55 -7.23
N GLN A 63 12.24 11.61 -7.46
CA GLN A 63 13.14 10.51 -7.09
C GLN A 63 13.14 10.25 -5.57
N ASP A 64 12.85 11.27 -4.75
CA ASP A 64 12.81 11.16 -3.29
C ASP A 64 11.55 10.45 -2.75
N ILE A 65 10.58 10.07 -3.60
CA ILE A 65 9.41 9.29 -3.15
C ILE A 65 9.81 7.89 -2.68
N PHE A 66 10.94 7.38 -3.17
CA PHE A 66 11.49 6.10 -2.74
C PHE A 66 12.46 6.35 -1.58
N PRO A 67 12.22 5.76 -0.39
CA PRO A 67 13.13 5.91 0.75
C PRO A 67 14.56 5.50 0.38
N LYS A 68 15.55 6.36 0.68
CA LYS A 68 16.99 6.11 0.41
C LYS A 68 17.56 4.97 1.25
N ALA A 69 17.08 4.82 2.47
CA ALA A 69 17.23 3.63 3.29
C ALA A 69 15.85 2.99 3.41
N ILE A 70 15.70 1.75 2.94
CA ILE A 70 14.47 0.99 3.07
C ILE A 70 14.61 0.18 4.36
N PRO A 71 13.90 0.50 5.45
CA PRO A 71 13.63 -0.50 6.47
C PRO A 71 13.09 -1.74 5.75
N LEU A 72 13.67 -2.92 6.02
CA LEU A 72 13.13 -4.16 5.46
C LEU A 72 11.60 -4.14 5.70
N TYR A 73 10.83 -4.37 4.64
CA TYR A 73 9.36 -4.50 4.69
C TYR A 73 8.56 -3.18 4.81
N ASN A 74 9.12 -2.04 4.36
CA ASN A 74 8.31 -0.83 4.19
C ASN A 74 7.19 -1.03 3.16
N ILE A 75 5.98 -0.68 3.57
CA ILE A 75 4.78 -0.73 2.74
C ILE A 75 4.73 0.53 1.92
N THR A 76 4.73 0.37 0.60
CA THR A 76 4.54 1.48 -0.32
C THR A 76 3.06 1.55 -0.71
N PRO A 77 2.42 2.71 -0.58
CA PRO A 77 1.08 2.91 -1.12
C PRO A 77 1.12 3.24 -2.62
N PHE A 78 2.29 3.24 -3.26
CA PHE A 78 2.42 3.44 -4.70
C PHE A 78 2.08 2.13 -5.43
N PHE A 79 1.13 2.22 -6.37
CA PHE A 79 0.68 1.09 -7.18
C PHE A 79 0.99 1.27 -8.66
N LEU A 80 0.89 2.51 -9.16
CA LEU A 80 1.08 2.82 -10.57
C LEU A 80 1.86 4.12 -10.75
N HIS A 81 2.78 4.14 -11.70
CA HIS A 81 3.52 5.32 -12.12
C HIS A 81 3.17 5.69 -13.56
N LEU A 82 2.72 6.92 -13.77
CA LEU A 82 2.39 7.45 -15.08
C LEU A 82 3.52 8.33 -15.60
N PHE A 83 3.90 8.19 -16.86
CA PHE A 83 4.74 9.17 -17.57
C PHE A 83 3.87 9.92 -18.57
N LEU A 84 3.65 11.22 -18.35
CA LEU A 84 2.86 12.05 -19.24
C LEU A 84 3.77 12.66 -20.31
N VAL A 85 3.40 12.47 -21.58
CA VAL A 85 4.17 12.97 -22.72
C VAL A 85 3.26 13.60 -23.76
N ASN A 86 3.65 14.75 -24.28
CA ASN A 86 3.02 15.42 -25.41
C ASN A 86 4.16 15.91 -26.31
N CYS A 87 4.41 15.18 -27.39
CA CYS A 87 5.51 15.46 -28.31
C CYS A 87 5.12 15.03 -29.72
N ASP A 88 5.01 16.00 -30.63
CA ASP A 88 4.65 15.77 -32.03
C ASP A 88 5.87 15.84 -32.97
N ASP A 89 7.03 16.27 -32.45
CA ASP A 89 8.29 16.37 -33.19
C ASP A 89 9.12 15.08 -33.06
N SER A 90 9.37 14.41 -34.19
CA SER A 90 10.14 13.18 -34.24
C SER A 90 11.61 13.36 -33.85
N GLU A 91 12.24 14.49 -34.12
CA GLU A 91 13.65 14.72 -33.79
C GLU A 91 13.80 15.06 -32.31
N MET A 92 12.86 15.82 -31.75
CA MET A 92 12.76 16.02 -30.30
C MET A 92 12.55 14.69 -29.56
N TYR A 93 11.68 13.82 -30.09
CA TYR A 93 11.47 12.49 -29.52
C TYR A 93 12.77 11.67 -29.46
N LYS A 94 13.50 11.58 -30.59
CA LYS A 94 14.74 10.81 -30.68
C LYS A 94 15.85 11.36 -29.78
N SER A 95 15.99 12.67 -29.71
CA SER A 95 17.10 13.33 -29.02
C SER A 95 16.89 13.48 -27.51
N VAL A 96 15.65 13.69 -27.06
CA VAL A 96 15.35 14.06 -25.66
C VAL A 96 14.33 13.10 -25.04
N VAL A 97 13.12 13.04 -25.59
CA VAL A 97 11.97 12.41 -24.90
C VAL A 97 12.19 10.92 -24.65
N ARG A 98 12.72 10.20 -25.65
CA ARG A 98 13.04 8.77 -25.52
C ARG A 98 13.99 8.49 -24.35
N LYS A 99 15.01 9.34 -24.18
CA LYS A 99 16.00 9.22 -23.10
C LYS A 99 15.36 9.47 -21.73
N GLN A 100 14.52 10.48 -21.60
CA GLN A 100 13.80 10.78 -20.36
C GLN A 100 12.88 9.63 -19.92
N ILE A 101 12.10 9.07 -20.85
CA ILE A 101 11.25 7.91 -20.57
C ILE A 101 12.12 6.72 -20.11
N GLN A 102 13.24 6.46 -20.79
CA GLN A 102 14.12 5.35 -20.43
C GLN A 102 14.76 5.54 -19.04
N GLU A 103 15.23 6.74 -18.70
CA GLU A 103 15.80 7.05 -17.38
C GLU A 103 14.76 6.88 -16.27
N TRP A 104 13.53 7.35 -16.48
CA TRP A 104 12.43 7.16 -15.55
C TRP A 104 12.08 5.68 -15.37
N LEU A 105 11.99 4.91 -16.47
CA LEU A 105 11.75 3.47 -16.44
C LEU A 105 12.85 2.72 -15.69
N ASN A 106 14.12 3.09 -15.86
CA ASN A 106 15.23 2.46 -15.15
C ASN A 106 15.11 2.61 -13.62
N VAL A 107 14.46 3.68 -13.13
CA VAL A 107 14.22 3.83 -11.70
C VAL A 107 13.05 2.95 -11.24
N ILE A 108 11.92 2.99 -11.95
CA ILE A 108 10.68 2.34 -11.52
C ILE A 108 10.69 0.83 -11.78
N ALA A 109 11.18 0.38 -12.93
CA ALA A 109 11.21 -1.04 -13.29
C ALA A 109 12.10 -1.87 -12.33
N ASN A 110 13.07 -1.22 -11.67
CA ASN A 110 13.89 -1.84 -10.64
C ASN A 110 13.19 -1.94 -9.27
N LYS A 111 12.01 -1.34 -9.09
CA LYS A 111 11.23 -1.43 -7.86
C LYS A 111 10.27 -2.62 -7.95
N LYS A 112 10.29 -3.46 -6.91
CA LYS A 112 9.38 -4.60 -6.81
C LYS A 112 7.92 -4.13 -6.67
N ASN A 113 7.02 -4.86 -7.31
CA ASN A 113 5.57 -4.69 -7.19
C ASN A 113 5.07 -3.29 -7.59
N GLN A 114 5.80 -2.60 -8.46
CA GLN A 114 5.43 -1.28 -8.99
C GLN A 114 5.10 -1.40 -10.48
N GLU A 115 3.92 -0.92 -10.85
CA GLU A 115 3.50 -0.90 -12.26
C GLU A 115 3.73 0.48 -12.85
N TRP A 116 3.87 0.55 -14.18
CA TRP A 116 4.06 1.81 -14.90
C TRP A 116 3.20 1.87 -16.15
N LEU A 117 2.93 3.09 -16.64
CA LEU A 117 2.22 3.36 -17.88
C LEU A 117 2.76 4.64 -18.53
N ILE A 118 2.97 4.62 -19.83
CA ILE A 118 3.30 5.81 -20.62
C ILE A 118 1.99 6.33 -21.23
N VAL A 119 1.65 7.58 -20.93
CA VAL A 119 0.42 8.23 -21.37
C VAL A 119 0.80 9.37 -22.32
N TYR A 120 0.60 9.14 -23.61
CA TYR A 120 0.73 10.16 -24.64
C TYR A 120 -0.56 10.99 -24.71
N VAL A 121 -0.46 12.28 -24.41
CA VAL A 121 -1.58 13.21 -24.39
C VAL A 121 -1.57 14.02 -25.68
N GLN A 122 -2.61 13.83 -26.50
CA GLN A 122 -2.72 14.50 -27.79
C GLN A 122 -3.03 16.00 -27.62
N GLY A 123 -2.21 16.87 -28.22
CA GLY A 123 -2.43 18.31 -28.23
C GLY A 123 -3.62 18.76 -29.09
N GLN A 124 -4.04 20.03 -28.94
CA GLN A 124 -5.14 20.61 -29.73
C GLN A 124 -4.83 20.65 -31.23
N ASP A 125 -3.59 20.96 -31.61
CA ASP A 125 -3.17 21.13 -33.00
C ASP A 125 -2.83 19.82 -33.73
N SER A 126 -2.73 18.71 -32.99
CA SER A 126 -2.34 17.40 -33.52
C SER A 126 -3.39 16.80 -34.48
N LYS A 127 -4.64 17.30 -34.48
CA LYS A 127 -5.72 16.87 -35.40
C LYS A 127 -5.45 17.21 -36.87
N LYS A 128 -4.53 18.14 -37.17
CA LYS A 128 -4.15 18.50 -38.55
C LYS A 128 -3.04 17.60 -39.14
N ALA A 129 -2.40 16.76 -38.34
CA ALA A 129 -1.28 15.93 -38.80
C ALA A 129 -1.74 14.61 -39.46
N THR A 130 -2.98 14.16 -39.21
CA THR A 130 -3.56 12.93 -39.79
C THR A 130 -3.91 13.06 -41.28
N THR A 131 -3.82 14.24 -41.88
CA THR A 131 -4.01 14.46 -43.33
C THR A 131 -2.74 14.21 -44.17
N ARG A 132 -1.62 13.79 -43.57
CA ARG A 132 -0.41 13.42 -44.32
C ARG A 132 -0.54 12.00 -44.89
N PHE A 133 -1.30 11.86 -45.96
CA PHE A 133 -1.55 10.62 -46.69
C PHE A 133 -0.31 10.02 -47.41
N LEU A 134 0.88 10.62 -47.31
CA LEU A 134 2.09 10.23 -48.07
C LEU A 134 3.43 10.44 -47.31
N GLY A 135 3.42 10.46 -45.98
CA GLY A 135 4.65 10.57 -45.17
C GLY A 135 5.17 9.20 -44.73
N VAL A 136 6.34 8.78 -45.24
CA VAL A 136 7.06 7.59 -44.78
C VAL A 136 7.57 7.84 -43.35
N GLY A 137 6.75 7.53 -42.36
CA GLY A 137 7.11 7.63 -40.94
C GLY A 137 5.87 7.72 -40.07
N GLY A 138 5.64 6.69 -39.25
CA GLY A 138 4.54 6.67 -38.27
C GLY A 138 4.60 7.82 -37.26
N SER A 139 3.51 8.01 -36.52
CA SER A 139 3.41 9.07 -35.51
C SER A 139 4.45 8.91 -34.39
N VAL A 140 4.70 9.97 -33.62
CA VAL A 140 5.58 9.87 -32.43
C VAL A 140 5.02 8.83 -31.45
N TYR A 141 3.70 8.73 -31.32
CA TYR A 141 3.06 7.68 -30.52
C TYR A 141 3.37 6.27 -31.03
N ASP A 142 3.37 6.03 -32.35
CA ASP A 142 3.73 4.73 -32.92
C ASP A 142 5.20 4.38 -32.63
N LYS A 143 6.09 5.40 -32.64
CA LYS A 143 7.49 5.23 -32.25
C LYS A 143 7.63 4.89 -30.77
N ILE A 144 6.92 5.59 -29.88
CA ILE A 144 6.87 5.26 -28.45
C ILE A 144 6.40 3.81 -28.26
N LYS A 145 5.32 3.39 -28.94
CA LYS A 145 4.83 2.00 -28.89
C LYS A 145 5.81 0.97 -29.43
N SER A 146 6.65 1.33 -30.39
CA SER A 146 7.66 0.44 -30.94
C SER A 146 8.91 0.36 -30.05
N ASP A 147 9.28 1.47 -29.41
CA ASP A 147 10.47 1.57 -28.58
C ASP A 147 10.24 1.03 -27.16
N PHE A 148 9.00 1.11 -26.67
CA PHE A 148 8.58 0.66 -25.35
C PHE A 148 7.53 -0.45 -25.45
N PHE A 149 7.21 -1.13 -24.34
CA PHE A 149 6.25 -2.23 -24.37
C PHE A 149 4.85 -1.71 -24.76
N ALA A 150 4.42 -2.00 -25.99
CA ALA A 150 3.23 -1.41 -26.62
C ALA A 150 1.95 -1.47 -25.77
N LYS A 151 1.75 -2.54 -24.99
CA LYS A 151 0.59 -2.69 -24.09
C LYS A 151 0.56 -1.70 -22.92
N LYS A 152 1.69 -1.06 -22.62
CA LYS A 152 1.86 -0.08 -21.54
C LYS A 152 1.94 1.37 -22.07
N CYS A 153 1.66 1.56 -23.36
CA CYS A 153 1.66 2.88 -24.00
C CYS A 153 0.23 3.20 -24.45
N ILE A 154 -0.35 4.27 -23.93
CA ILE A 154 -1.74 4.67 -24.17
C ILE A 154 -1.79 6.10 -24.69
N ILE A 155 -2.75 6.36 -25.58
CA ILE A 155 -3.05 7.70 -26.09
C ILE A 155 -4.32 8.22 -25.44
N VAL A 156 -4.27 9.45 -24.92
CA VAL A 156 -5.43 10.16 -24.37
C VAL A 156 -5.70 11.38 -25.22
N LYS A 157 -6.96 11.58 -25.59
CA LYS A 157 -7.42 12.72 -26.40
C LYS A 157 -8.22 13.66 -25.51
N PRO A 158 -7.59 14.65 -24.87
CA PRO A 158 -8.31 15.55 -23.95
C PRO A 158 -9.23 16.54 -24.68
N PHE A 159 -9.03 16.79 -25.98
CA PHE A 159 -9.74 17.82 -26.74
C PHE A 159 -10.67 17.22 -27.80
N GLY A 160 -11.97 17.19 -27.50
CA GLY A 160 -13.01 16.70 -28.40
C GLY A 160 -14.27 16.31 -27.64
N GLN A 161 -15.43 16.32 -28.31
CA GLN A 161 -16.69 15.78 -27.80
C GLN A 161 -17.13 14.55 -28.61
N ASP A 162 -16.23 13.97 -29.39
CA ASP A 162 -16.48 12.80 -30.22
C ASP A 162 -16.34 11.49 -29.43
N ASN A 163 -16.98 10.43 -29.91
CA ASN A 163 -16.90 9.08 -29.30
C ASN A 163 -15.46 8.61 -29.10
N ASN A 164 -14.56 8.96 -30.01
CA ASN A 164 -13.13 8.64 -29.96
C ASN A 164 -12.42 9.24 -28.74
N THR A 165 -12.85 10.43 -28.29
CA THR A 165 -12.36 11.04 -27.05
C THR A 165 -12.80 10.20 -25.85
N SER A 166 -14.08 9.85 -25.77
CA SER A 166 -14.62 9.02 -24.69
C SER A 166 -13.94 7.65 -24.60
N GLU A 167 -13.73 6.99 -25.74
CA GLU A 167 -13.03 5.70 -25.85
C GLU A 167 -11.59 5.80 -25.33
N SER A 168 -10.84 6.85 -25.70
CA SER A 168 -9.46 7.02 -25.22
C SER A 168 -9.36 7.18 -23.69
N TRP A 169 -10.33 7.87 -23.09
CA TRP A 169 -10.42 8.00 -21.64
C TRP A 169 -10.85 6.70 -20.96
N GLN A 170 -11.76 5.93 -21.57
CA GLN A 170 -12.13 4.60 -21.06
C GLN A 170 -10.92 3.67 -21.07
N GLU A 171 -10.16 3.62 -22.17
CA GLU A 171 -8.95 2.81 -22.27
C GLU A 171 -7.93 3.20 -21.20
N LEU A 172 -7.67 4.49 -20.99
CA LEU A 172 -6.78 4.95 -19.92
C LEU A 172 -7.22 4.42 -18.55
N PHE A 173 -8.51 4.55 -18.22
CA PHE A 173 -9.03 4.14 -16.92
C PHE A 173 -9.05 2.62 -16.74
N ASP A 174 -9.27 1.86 -17.80
CA ASP A 174 -9.18 0.40 -17.75
C ASP A 174 -7.72 -0.04 -17.54
N ARG A 175 -6.76 0.62 -18.18
CA ARG A 175 -5.33 0.39 -17.91
C ARG A 175 -4.89 0.80 -16.51
N ILE A 176 -5.46 1.88 -15.96
CA ILE A 176 -5.22 2.27 -14.57
C ILE A 176 -5.75 1.18 -13.62
N LYS A 177 -6.98 0.68 -13.83
CA LYS A 177 -7.53 -0.43 -13.03
C LYS A 177 -6.65 -1.67 -13.12
N GLU A 178 -6.30 -2.10 -14.33
CA GLU A 178 -5.41 -3.25 -14.57
C GLU A 178 -4.06 -3.09 -13.85
N GLY A 179 -3.42 -1.93 -13.98
CA GLY A 179 -2.14 -1.64 -13.34
C GLY A 179 -2.22 -1.67 -11.81
N VAL A 180 -3.24 -1.03 -11.23
CA VAL A 180 -3.43 -1.01 -9.77
C VAL A 180 -3.70 -2.42 -9.23
N LEU A 181 -4.56 -3.20 -9.90
CA LEU A 181 -4.86 -4.58 -9.51
C LEU A 181 -3.66 -5.52 -9.69
N SER A 182 -2.86 -5.34 -10.74
CA SER A 182 -1.64 -6.12 -10.97
C SER A 182 -0.62 -5.89 -9.86
N SER A 183 -0.32 -4.62 -9.56
CA SER A 183 0.59 -4.24 -8.47
C SER A 183 0.10 -4.81 -7.13
N PHE A 184 -1.19 -4.70 -6.84
CA PHE A 184 -1.78 -5.25 -5.62
C PHE A 184 -1.62 -6.77 -5.51
N SER A 185 -1.95 -7.51 -6.58
CA SER A 185 -1.78 -8.96 -6.59
C SER A 185 -0.31 -9.38 -6.40
N GLN A 186 0.64 -8.65 -7.00
CA GLN A 186 2.07 -8.88 -6.78
C GLN A 186 2.50 -8.60 -5.33
N GLN A 187 1.97 -7.54 -4.70
CA GLN A 187 2.23 -7.26 -3.28
C GLN A 187 1.72 -8.39 -2.38
N ILE A 188 0.51 -8.91 -2.62
CA ILE A 188 -0.02 -10.05 -1.85
C ILE A 188 0.90 -11.26 -1.96
N LEU A 189 1.23 -11.66 -3.20
CA LEU A 189 2.11 -12.81 -3.42
C LEU A 189 3.47 -12.64 -2.74
N TRP A 190 4.03 -11.44 -2.78
CA TRP A 190 5.29 -11.15 -2.14
C TRP A 190 5.21 -11.25 -0.61
N PHE A 191 4.22 -10.60 0.02
CA PHE A 191 4.08 -10.65 1.48
C PHE A 191 3.75 -12.06 1.99
N GLU A 192 2.92 -12.81 1.29
CA GLU A 192 2.58 -14.20 1.62
C GLU A 192 3.83 -15.09 1.57
N GLU A 193 4.64 -14.95 0.52
CA GLU A 193 5.88 -15.71 0.38
C GLU A 193 6.90 -15.35 1.47
N GLU A 194 7.09 -14.07 1.79
CA GLU A 194 7.99 -13.64 2.86
C GLU A 194 7.49 -14.08 4.24
N THR A 195 6.17 -14.05 4.47
CA THR A 195 5.54 -14.56 5.69
C THR A 195 5.78 -16.05 5.84
N ARG A 196 5.58 -16.83 4.77
CA ARG A 196 5.82 -18.28 4.72
C ARG A 196 7.29 -18.63 4.98
N LYS A 197 8.21 -17.89 4.37
CA LYS A 197 9.66 -18.06 4.63
C LYS A 197 9.98 -17.81 6.10
N SER A 198 9.50 -16.70 6.66
CA SER A 198 9.74 -16.37 8.06
C SER A 198 9.14 -17.40 9.02
N ASP A 199 7.92 -17.88 8.76
CA ASP A 199 7.26 -18.89 9.60
C ASP A 199 8.00 -20.25 9.56
N SER A 200 8.51 -20.66 8.40
CA SER A 200 9.27 -21.93 8.30
C SER A 200 10.57 -21.94 9.12
N GLN A 201 11.08 -20.77 9.49
CA GLN A 201 12.29 -20.58 10.29
C GLN A 201 11.98 -20.30 11.77
N ARG A 202 10.72 -20.40 12.20
CA ARG A 202 10.28 -20.01 13.56
C ARG A 202 11.03 -20.70 14.70
N LEU A 203 11.51 -21.92 14.48
CA LEU A 203 12.25 -22.70 15.47
C LEU A 203 13.77 -22.48 15.40
N LEU A 204 14.26 -21.72 14.42
CA LEU A 204 15.68 -21.47 14.24
C LEU A 204 16.16 -20.30 15.10
N PRO A 205 17.37 -20.36 15.68
CA PRO A 205 17.98 -19.23 16.36
C PRO A 205 18.09 -18.01 15.44
N GLY A 206 17.73 -16.84 15.95
CA GLY A 206 17.74 -15.58 15.20
C GLY A 206 16.39 -15.21 14.57
N TRP A 207 15.38 -16.08 14.62
CA TRP A 207 14.02 -15.69 14.29
C TRP A 207 13.51 -14.59 15.23
N ASN A 208 12.70 -13.67 14.70
CA ASN A 208 12.18 -12.53 15.45
C ASN A 208 10.69 -12.30 15.14
N TYR A 209 9.85 -12.43 16.18
CA TYR A 209 8.41 -12.21 16.05
C TYR A 209 8.05 -10.77 15.62
N CYS A 210 8.75 -9.74 16.10
CA CYS A 210 8.50 -8.35 15.69
C CYS A 210 8.79 -8.15 14.19
N GLN A 211 9.81 -8.82 13.64
CA GLN A 211 10.07 -8.82 12.20
C GLN A 211 8.97 -9.56 11.43
N TYR A 212 8.58 -10.76 11.88
CA TYR A 212 7.47 -11.53 11.32
C TYR A 212 6.17 -10.70 11.31
N PHE A 213 5.88 -10.03 12.43
CA PHE A 213 4.72 -9.16 12.59
C PHE A 213 4.69 -8.08 11.51
N ILE A 214 5.79 -7.35 11.29
CA ILE A 214 5.84 -6.27 10.31
C ILE A 214 5.60 -6.78 8.88
N ILE A 215 6.14 -7.95 8.53
CA ILE A 215 5.93 -8.56 7.21
C ILE A 215 4.44 -8.87 7.00
N LYS A 216 3.84 -9.60 7.94
CA LYS A 216 2.44 -10.02 7.84
C LYS A 216 1.46 -8.86 8.02
N GLU A 217 1.83 -7.86 8.82
CA GLU A 217 1.08 -6.61 8.90
C GLU A 217 1.06 -5.90 7.54
N GLY A 218 2.18 -5.95 6.81
CA GLY A 218 2.28 -5.49 5.43
C GLY A 218 1.18 -6.00 4.51
N LEU A 219 0.90 -7.30 4.59
CA LEU A 219 -0.21 -7.93 3.87
C LEU A 219 -1.57 -7.36 4.29
N SER A 220 -1.80 -7.21 5.60
CA SER A 220 -3.04 -6.63 6.13
C SER A 220 -3.29 -5.21 5.62
N PHE A 221 -2.25 -4.37 5.59
CA PHE A 221 -2.34 -3.02 5.04
C PHE A 221 -2.64 -3.02 3.54
N SER A 222 -2.05 -3.93 2.75
CA SER A 222 -2.39 -4.06 1.33
C SER A 222 -3.87 -4.37 1.15
N TYR A 223 -4.44 -5.29 1.95
CA TYR A 223 -5.88 -5.57 1.94
C TYR A 223 -6.72 -4.35 2.35
N GLU A 224 -6.30 -3.61 3.39
CA GLU A 224 -6.98 -2.39 3.84
C GLU A 224 -7.01 -1.31 2.74
N LEU A 225 -5.92 -1.13 1.98
CA LEU A 225 -5.83 -0.17 0.87
C LEU A 225 -6.82 -0.48 -0.27
N MET A 226 -7.17 -1.75 -0.45
CA MET A 226 -8.13 -2.21 -1.46
C MET A 226 -9.55 -2.42 -0.91
N GLY A 227 -9.81 -1.96 0.32
CA GLY A 227 -11.11 -2.08 0.97
C GLY A 227 -11.50 -3.51 1.36
N GLN A 228 -10.56 -4.46 1.35
CA GLN A 228 -10.79 -5.86 1.75
C GLN A 228 -10.59 -6.01 3.26
N TYR A 229 -11.45 -5.36 4.04
CA TYR A 229 -11.27 -5.25 5.49
C TYR A 229 -11.38 -6.59 6.24
N ASP A 230 -12.17 -7.53 5.74
CA ASP A 230 -12.33 -8.84 6.37
C ASP A 230 -11.05 -9.70 6.24
N ASP A 231 -10.38 -9.66 5.08
CA ASP A 231 -9.09 -10.33 4.91
C ASP A 231 -7.99 -9.63 5.72
N ALA A 232 -8.02 -8.29 5.76
CA ALA A 232 -7.10 -7.52 6.61
C ALA A 232 -7.27 -7.89 8.10
N LEU A 233 -8.51 -8.06 8.55
CA LEU A 233 -8.84 -8.44 9.93
C LEU A 233 -8.36 -9.86 10.25
N LEU A 234 -8.55 -10.80 9.32
CA LEU A 234 -8.07 -12.17 9.45
C LEU A 234 -6.55 -12.21 9.70
N GLN A 235 -5.78 -11.39 8.99
CA GLN A 235 -4.33 -11.30 9.21
C GLN A 235 -3.97 -10.86 10.64
N TYR A 236 -4.71 -9.88 11.20
CA TYR A 236 -4.49 -9.45 12.57
C TYR A 236 -4.96 -10.48 13.61
N ASP A 237 -6.02 -11.23 13.32
CA ASP A 237 -6.49 -12.33 14.18
C ASP A 237 -5.46 -13.47 14.23
N GLU A 238 -4.85 -13.82 13.10
CA GLU A 238 -3.76 -14.78 13.04
C GLU A 238 -2.51 -14.28 13.77
N LEU A 239 -2.14 -13.00 13.59
CA LEU A 239 -1.03 -12.38 14.32
C LEU A 239 -1.25 -12.42 15.84
N TYR A 240 -2.49 -12.16 16.29
CA TYR A 240 -2.87 -12.26 17.69
C TYR A 240 -2.71 -13.68 18.22
N ALA A 241 -3.21 -14.69 17.51
CA ALA A 241 -3.04 -16.08 17.93
C ALA A 241 -1.56 -16.49 18.02
N GLN A 242 -0.79 -16.12 16.99
CA GLN A 242 0.63 -16.44 16.91
C GLN A 242 1.45 -15.72 17.98
N PHE A 243 1.07 -14.51 18.38
CA PHE A 243 1.69 -13.82 19.52
C PHE A 243 1.64 -14.69 20.79
N PHE A 244 0.46 -15.20 21.17
CA PHE A 244 0.34 -16.04 22.38
C PHE A 244 1.07 -17.37 22.25
N GLN A 245 1.07 -17.96 21.06
CA GLN A 245 1.84 -19.17 20.78
C GLN A 245 3.34 -18.92 20.98
N SER A 246 3.90 -17.87 20.36
CA SER A 246 5.31 -17.50 20.51
C SER A 246 5.67 -17.15 21.95
N MET A 247 4.77 -16.47 22.67
CA MET A 247 4.95 -16.17 24.09
C MET A 247 5.01 -17.42 24.97
N THR A 248 4.30 -18.48 24.59
CA THR A 248 4.28 -19.76 25.32
C THR A 248 5.51 -20.61 25.00
N GLU A 249 5.91 -20.65 23.73
CA GLU A 249 7.01 -21.50 23.24
C GLU A 249 8.40 -20.89 23.52
N GLN A 250 8.57 -19.58 23.34
CA GLN A 250 9.87 -18.89 23.33
C GLN A 250 9.95 -17.73 24.34
N GLY A 251 8.85 -17.39 25.00
CA GLY A 251 8.77 -16.20 25.86
C GLY A 251 8.70 -14.91 25.07
N ALA A 252 9.25 -13.82 25.64
CA ALA A 252 9.16 -12.47 25.08
C ALA A 252 10.52 -11.83 24.74
N PRO A 253 11.47 -12.53 24.10
CA PRO A 253 12.84 -12.01 23.92
C PRO A 253 12.95 -10.75 23.06
N TRP A 254 11.94 -10.48 22.22
CA TRP A 254 11.90 -9.32 21.32
C TRP A 254 11.10 -8.13 21.86
N PHE A 255 10.60 -8.24 23.09
CA PHE A 255 9.87 -7.17 23.78
C PHE A 255 10.71 -6.65 24.94
N GLN A 256 10.73 -5.33 25.11
CA GLN A 256 11.58 -4.71 26.14
C GLN A 256 11.13 -5.10 27.55
N SER A 257 9.83 -4.98 27.84
CA SER A 257 9.22 -5.30 29.12
C SER A 257 7.70 -5.46 28.96
N PHE A 258 7.00 -5.70 30.06
CA PHE A 258 5.53 -5.72 30.02
C PHE A 258 4.95 -4.33 29.65
N GLY A 259 5.47 -3.23 30.20
CA GLY A 259 4.99 -1.86 29.92
C GLY A 259 3.72 -1.44 30.67
N GLY A 260 3.09 -0.34 30.23
CA GLY A 260 1.86 0.22 30.83
C GLY A 260 2.08 1.19 32.00
N HIS A 261 3.23 1.84 32.02
CA HIS A 261 3.61 2.80 33.08
C HIS A 261 4.10 4.14 32.51
N ASP A 262 4.04 4.31 31.19
CA ASP A 262 4.40 5.59 30.59
C ASP A 262 3.30 6.59 30.88
N LYS A 263 3.68 7.87 30.91
CA LYS A 263 2.72 8.98 31.08
C LYS A 263 1.63 8.87 30.00
N GLY A 264 0.36 8.77 30.41
CA GLY A 264 -0.79 8.67 29.50
C GLY A 264 -1.27 7.24 29.24
N ASP A 265 -0.59 6.19 29.73
CA ASP A 265 -1.09 4.81 29.69
C ASP A 265 -2.32 4.58 30.59
N ASP A 266 -2.55 5.47 31.54
CA ASP A 266 -3.60 5.44 32.57
C ASP A 266 -4.86 6.26 32.21
N CYS A 267 -4.74 7.24 31.30
CA CYS A 267 -5.79 8.25 31.09
C CYS A 267 -6.09 8.60 29.62
N GLU A 268 -5.26 8.18 28.65
CA GLU A 268 -5.50 8.50 27.24
C GLU A 268 -6.27 7.41 26.48
N ASP A 269 -6.80 7.78 25.32
CA ASP A 269 -7.50 6.86 24.41
C ASP A 269 -6.56 5.74 23.95
N ILE A 270 -6.76 4.54 24.52
CA ILE A 270 -6.00 3.33 24.20
C ILE A 270 -6.20 2.88 22.74
N LEU A 271 -7.26 3.34 22.06
CA LEU A 271 -7.50 3.01 20.65
C LEU A 271 -6.85 4.02 19.71
N ASN A 272 -6.20 5.07 20.23
CA ASN A 272 -5.43 6.00 19.43
C ASN A 272 -4.11 5.38 18.96
N LEU A 273 -4.15 4.81 17.75
CA LEU A 273 -2.99 4.21 17.08
C LEU A 273 -1.86 5.21 16.75
N LYS A 274 -2.06 6.52 16.94
CA LYS A 274 -1.04 7.56 16.73
C LYS A 274 -0.37 8.01 18.02
N ARG A 275 -0.82 7.52 19.18
CA ARG A 275 -0.33 7.95 20.50
C ARG A 275 1.19 7.75 20.65
N LYS A 276 1.68 6.60 20.19
CA LYS A 276 3.11 6.25 20.17
C LYS A 276 3.49 5.82 18.75
N PRO A 277 4.77 5.94 18.34
CA PRO A 277 5.24 5.43 17.06
C PRO A 277 5.37 3.88 17.10
N TYR A 278 4.23 3.20 17.30
CA TYR A 278 4.18 1.75 17.59
C TYR A 278 4.96 0.92 16.56
N ARG A 279 4.85 1.24 15.27
CA ARG A 279 5.55 0.53 14.21
C ARG A 279 7.06 0.67 14.31
N ASP A 280 7.56 1.86 14.60
CA ASP A 280 9.00 2.10 14.77
C ASP A 280 9.53 1.37 16.01
N LEU A 281 8.74 1.37 17.09
CA LEU A 281 9.05 0.61 18.31
C LEU A 281 9.10 -0.91 18.05
N ILE A 282 8.20 -1.45 17.21
CA ILE A 282 8.22 -2.87 16.80
C ILE A 282 9.48 -3.15 15.97
N LEU A 283 9.78 -2.32 14.97
CA LEU A 283 10.96 -2.47 14.11
C LEU A 283 12.28 -2.46 14.89
N GLN A 284 12.35 -1.64 15.96
CA GLN A 284 13.52 -1.51 16.81
C GLN A 284 13.56 -2.54 17.96
N ASN A 285 12.56 -3.42 18.08
CA ASN A 285 12.37 -4.33 19.23
C ASN A 285 12.33 -3.61 20.59
N GLN A 286 11.82 -2.38 20.61
CA GLN A 286 11.69 -1.56 21.81
C GLN A 286 10.25 -1.50 22.33
N ILE A 287 9.29 -2.07 21.60
CA ILE A 287 7.89 -2.08 22.03
C ILE A 287 7.69 -2.94 23.29
N THR A 288 6.81 -2.47 24.18
CA THR A 288 6.38 -3.23 25.35
C THR A 288 5.24 -4.20 24.99
N ILE A 289 5.04 -5.24 25.81
CA ILE A 289 3.93 -6.19 25.59
C ILE A 289 2.57 -5.47 25.69
N PHE A 290 2.44 -4.52 26.61
CA PHE A 290 1.27 -3.67 26.81
C PHE A 290 0.96 -2.89 25.52
N ASP A 291 1.94 -2.11 25.05
CA ASP A 291 1.77 -1.27 23.87
C ASP A 291 1.48 -2.09 22.61
N PHE A 292 2.15 -3.23 22.46
CA PHE A 292 1.94 -4.12 21.33
C PHE A 292 0.51 -4.69 21.32
N ARG A 293 0.00 -5.18 22.45
CA ARG A 293 -1.35 -5.73 22.55
C ARG A 293 -2.42 -4.68 22.31
N ILE A 294 -2.20 -3.47 22.81
CA ILE A 294 -3.10 -2.32 22.60
C ILE A 294 -3.09 -1.92 21.12
N TYR A 295 -1.92 -1.80 20.51
CA TYR A 295 -1.79 -1.52 19.08
C TYR A 295 -2.54 -2.57 18.23
N LEU A 296 -2.27 -3.85 18.45
CA LEU A 296 -2.90 -4.96 17.72
C LEU A 296 -4.43 -4.93 17.84
N PHE A 297 -4.94 -4.76 19.06
CA PHE A 297 -6.38 -4.66 19.29
C PHE A 297 -6.98 -3.41 18.63
N GLY A 298 -6.31 -2.26 18.73
CA GLY A 298 -6.73 -1.03 18.06
C GLY A 298 -6.79 -1.17 16.54
N ARG A 299 -5.87 -1.95 15.93
CA ARG A 299 -5.90 -2.26 14.50
C ARG A 299 -7.12 -3.11 14.12
N GLN A 300 -7.43 -4.16 14.89
CA GLN A 300 -8.63 -4.98 14.68
C GLN A 300 -9.91 -4.14 14.78
N VAL A 301 -10.03 -3.32 15.82
CA VAL A 301 -11.19 -2.44 16.04
C VAL A 301 -11.32 -1.41 14.92
N SER A 302 -10.21 -0.80 14.48
CA SER A 302 -10.21 0.13 13.35
C SER A 302 -10.73 -0.49 12.06
N LEU A 303 -10.44 -1.78 11.79
CA LEU A 303 -10.95 -2.48 10.63
C LEU A 303 -12.44 -2.83 10.77
N LEU A 304 -12.86 -3.27 11.96
CA LEU A 304 -14.28 -3.56 12.23
C LEU A 304 -15.17 -2.32 12.12
N PHE A 305 -14.65 -1.14 12.47
CA PHE A 305 -15.36 0.13 12.23
C PHE A 305 -15.53 0.39 10.72
N ARG A 306 -14.52 0.08 9.90
CA ARG A 306 -14.58 0.22 8.44
C ARG A 306 -15.51 -0.81 7.78
N SER A 307 -15.61 -2.02 8.35
CA SER A 307 -16.59 -3.03 7.93
C SER A 307 -18.00 -2.80 8.48
N ALA A 308 -18.24 -1.73 9.24
CA ALA A 308 -19.53 -1.42 9.87
C ALA A 308 -20.09 -2.57 10.74
N GLN A 309 -19.24 -3.24 11.53
CA GLN A 309 -19.61 -4.35 12.41
C GLN A 309 -19.55 -3.95 13.91
N PRO A 310 -20.42 -3.06 14.42
CA PRO A 310 -20.30 -2.51 15.78
C PRO A 310 -20.52 -3.55 16.88
N ILE A 311 -21.37 -4.56 16.65
CA ILE A 311 -21.65 -5.62 17.62
C ILE A 311 -20.40 -6.44 17.90
N GLU A 312 -19.64 -6.74 16.83
CA GLU A 312 -18.40 -7.52 16.93
C GLU A 312 -17.31 -6.74 17.68
N ILE A 313 -17.26 -5.43 17.50
CA ILE A 313 -16.37 -4.54 18.27
C ILE A 313 -16.67 -4.67 19.77
N CYS A 314 -17.93 -4.52 20.18
CA CYS A 314 -18.33 -4.63 21.57
C CYS A 314 -17.99 -6.01 22.16
N ARG A 315 -18.24 -7.09 21.41
CA ARG A 315 -17.94 -8.46 21.83
C ARG A 315 -16.44 -8.66 22.04
N ARG A 316 -15.61 -8.28 21.06
CA ARG A 316 -14.15 -8.40 21.13
C ARG A 316 -13.57 -7.51 22.23
N ALA A 317 -14.08 -6.28 22.39
CA ALA A 317 -13.67 -5.37 23.44
C ALA A 317 -13.93 -5.95 24.84
N LYS A 318 -15.11 -6.53 25.08
CA LYS A 318 -15.41 -7.20 26.36
C LYS A 318 -14.40 -8.29 26.69
N ILE A 319 -14.09 -9.15 25.72
CA ILE A 319 -13.12 -10.25 25.88
C ILE A 319 -11.72 -9.69 26.11
N PHE A 320 -11.31 -8.71 25.30
CA PHE A 320 -10.00 -8.07 25.41
C PHE A 320 -9.81 -7.43 26.79
N ILE A 321 -10.73 -6.56 27.21
CA ILE A 321 -10.65 -5.85 28.50
C ILE A 321 -10.58 -6.85 29.66
N THR A 322 -11.46 -7.85 29.67
CA THR A 322 -11.50 -8.85 30.75
C THR A 322 -10.17 -9.61 30.87
N ASN A 323 -9.64 -10.10 29.75
CA ASN A 323 -8.37 -10.82 29.71
C ASN A 323 -7.17 -9.91 29.99
N PHE A 324 -7.22 -8.67 29.51
CA PHE A 324 -6.15 -7.70 29.69
C PHE A 324 -6.04 -7.26 31.15
N CYS A 325 -7.17 -6.99 31.82
CA CYS A 325 -7.23 -6.72 33.25
C CYS A 325 -6.68 -7.88 34.09
N ARG A 326 -7.04 -9.13 33.75
CA ARG A 326 -6.50 -10.31 34.45
C ARG A 326 -4.98 -10.39 34.32
N ASN A 327 -4.47 -10.25 33.10
CA ASN A 327 -3.04 -10.28 32.85
C ASN A 327 -2.32 -9.15 33.61
N LEU A 328 -2.84 -7.92 33.59
CA LEU A 328 -2.27 -6.80 34.34
C LEU A 328 -2.14 -7.13 35.84
N HIS A 329 -3.17 -7.72 36.44
CA HIS A 329 -3.15 -8.13 37.83
C HIS A 329 -2.10 -9.21 38.13
N GLU A 330 -2.01 -10.23 37.26
CA GLU A 330 -1.00 -11.28 37.38
C GLU A 330 0.43 -10.71 37.34
N TYR A 331 0.69 -9.77 36.42
CA TYR A 331 1.99 -9.10 36.30
C TYR A 331 2.32 -8.23 37.52
N ASP A 332 1.36 -7.48 38.05
CA ASP A 332 1.53 -6.69 39.27
C ASP A 332 1.86 -7.56 40.49
N VAL A 333 1.19 -8.71 40.62
CA VAL A 333 1.45 -9.67 41.70
C VAL A 333 2.86 -10.26 41.57
N ILE A 334 3.28 -10.63 40.36
CA ILE A 334 4.63 -11.17 40.10
C ILE A 334 5.70 -10.11 40.41
N LYS A 335 5.49 -8.86 40.01
CA LYS A 335 6.39 -7.74 40.28
C LYS A 335 6.53 -7.49 41.78
N LYS A 336 5.41 -7.47 42.53
CA LYS A 336 5.40 -7.35 44.00
C LYS A 336 6.17 -8.51 44.67
N LYS A 337 6.02 -9.75 44.18
CA LYS A 337 6.77 -10.92 44.70
C LYS A 337 8.27 -10.83 44.41
N LYS A 338 8.68 -10.39 43.21
CA LYS A 338 10.10 -10.19 42.86
C LYS A 338 10.74 -9.08 43.68
N ASN A 339 10.03 -7.99 43.94
CA ASN A 339 10.52 -6.91 44.80
C ASN A 339 10.70 -7.39 46.25
N LYS A 340 9.77 -8.17 46.80
CA LYS A 340 9.92 -8.75 48.15
C LYS A 340 11.13 -9.69 48.29
N LYS A 341 11.51 -10.42 47.24
CA LYS A 341 12.70 -11.30 47.25
C LYS A 341 14.04 -10.57 47.12
N LYS A 342 14.07 -9.28 46.77
CA LYS A 342 15.31 -8.47 46.74
C LYS A 342 15.67 -7.85 48.10
N PHE A 343 14.81 -7.99 49.11
CA PHE A 343 15.01 -7.47 50.46
C PHE A 343 15.28 -8.58 51.50
N PHE A 344 15.62 -9.80 51.05
CA PHE A 344 16.07 -10.91 51.89
C PHE A 344 17.45 -11.38 51.46
#